data_AF-A0A3M7MRA2-F1
#
_entry.id   AF-A0A3M7MRA2-F1
#
_cell.length_a   1.000
_cell.length_b   1.000
_cell.length_c   1.000
_cell.angle_alpha   90.00
_cell.angle_beta   90.00
_cell.angle_gamma   90.00
#
_symmetry.space_group_name_H-M   'P 1'
#
loop_
_entity.id
_entity.type
_entity.pdbx_description
1 polymer ?
#
loop_
_entity_poly.entity_id
_entity_poly.type
_entity_poly.pdbx_seq_one_letter_code
_entity_poly.pdbx_strand_id
1 'polypeptide(L)'
;MKSFVNSALMLLASLTAASPLEHLENIFYKTALIQFSASDFEAFGLPSSYFSDLLFIALDEQSHVDLLTTAIAAAGSTPVAPCSYNFPFTDVQSFLTLSSVLEGVGTSAYLGAAPLVTDKTILTTAASIMVTEALHTSQQRAVVQQVPASNPLGTPLGANSAFTLAASFILSCPSGNPSLPFTAFPSLAIDTSSCSSASSSGYDHDSSSGKSKNSDNSNSTYSYSSSSRHRHRRGSKNQSSSSSLSPPPSCFVTETITIIASVSIPSDIEVTSLFVTFISGLTVVSVEILTATDVTGSNPSLTAVIPPAIEGGQTYIFVTNKDISGGTLVDQDIVMGPGITEITAGTPFIDPEVVIKRSELVVGVSIP
;
A
#
# COMPACT_ATOMS: atom_id res chain seq x y z
N MET A 1 22.80 -27.50 -15.55
CA MET A 1 21.57 -27.86 -14.80
C MET A 1 21.82 -28.00 -13.31
N LYS A 2 22.73 -28.84 -12.80
CA LYS A 2 23.02 -28.90 -11.34
C LYS A 2 23.58 -27.60 -10.72
N SER A 3 24.32 -26.80 -11.49
CA SER A 3 24.77 -25.47 -11.05
C SER A 3 23.65 -24.41 -11.03
N PHE A 4 22.56 -24.62 -11.76
CA PHE A 4 21.36 -23.77 -11.71
C PHE A 4 20.55 -24.03 -10.43
N VAL A 5 20.63 -25.27 -9.93
CA VAL A 5 19.97 -25.74 -8.69
C VAL A 5 20.70 -25.26 -7.43
N ASN A 6 22.03 -25.13 -7.46
CA ASN A 6 22.79 -24.63 -6.30
C ASN A 6 22.67 -23.12 -6.09
N SER A 7 22.34 -22.33 -7.12
CA SER A 7 22.01 -20.90 -6.96
C SER A 7 20.61 -20.67 -6.37
N ALA A 8 19.73 -21.67 -6.49
CA ALA A 8 18.41 -21.60 -5.89
C ALA A 8 18.48 -21.66 -4.34
N LEU A 9 19.61 -22.09 -3.76
CA LEU A 9 19.86 -22.02 -2.31
C LEU A 9 19.91 -20.56 -1.78
N MET A 10 20.17 -19.58 -2.67
CA MET A 10 20.07 -18.14 -2.38
C MET A 10 18.72 -17.52 -2.79
N LEU A 11 17.91 -18.23 -3.58
CA LEU A 11 16.59 -17.76 -4.01
C LEU A 11 15.67 -17.40 -2.83
N LEU A 12 15.89 -18.03 -1.67
CA LEU A 12 14.89 -18.13 -0.62
C LEU A 12 15.36 -17.95 0.79
N ALA A 13 16.65 -17.71 0.96
CA ALA A 13 17.19 -17.06 2.16
C ALA A 13 17.19 -15.52 2.01
N SER A 14 17.16 -15.01 0.76
CA SER A 14 17.21 -13.57 0.43
C SER A 14 15.84 -12.91 0.17
N LEU A 15 14.79 -13.69 -0.09
CA LEU A 15 13.38 -13.25 -0.22
C LEU A 15 12.53 -13.63 1.00
N THR A 16 13.19 -13.88 2.13
CA THR A 16 12.61 -14.63 3.26
C THR A 16 11.38 -13.96 3.86
N ALA A 17 11.20 -12.63 3.71
CA ALA A 17 10.09 -11.85 4.25
C ALA A 17 8.94 -11.71 3.25
N ALA A 18 9.26 -11.77 1.95
CA ALA A 18 8.27 -11.80 0.89
C ALA A 18 7.44 -13.09 0.96
N SER A 19 8.03 -14.27 1.18
CA SER A 19 7.23 -15.52 1.21
C SER A 19 6.11 -15.55 2.28
N PRO A 20 6.33 -15.10 3.53
CA PRO A 20 5.25 -14.88 4.49
C PRO A 20 4.24 -13.81 4.07
N LEU A 21 4.68 -12.73 3.42
CA LEU A 21 3.83 -11.66 2.88
C LEU A 21 2.95 -12.17 1.74
N GLU A 22 3.50 -12.91 0.80
CA GLU A 22 2.81 -13.52 -0.35
C GLU A 22 1.72 -14.51 0.09
N HIS A 23 2.02 -15.33 1.11
CA HIS A 23 0.97 -16.14 1.74
C HIS A 23 -0.08 -15.29 2.47
N LEU A 24 0.33 -14.20 3.11
CA LEU A 24 -0.57 -13.27 3.80
C LEU A 24 -1.50 -12.58 2.80
N GLU A 25 -0.98 -11.99 1.71
CA GLU A 25 -1.70 -11.29 0.65
C GLU A 25 -2.64 -12.21 -0.12
N ASN A 26 -2.15 -13.40 -0.52
CA ASN A 26 -2.99 -14.42 -1.14
C ASN A 26 -4.18 -14.83 -0.25
N ILE A 27 -3.96 -15.05 1.04
CA ILE A 27 -5.04 -15.39 1.97
C ILE A 27 -5.93 -14.16 2.27
N PHE A 28 -5.37 -12.96 2.35
CA PHE A 28 -6.09 -11.70 2.53
C PHE A 28 -7.11 -11.48 1.40
N TYR A 29 -6.68 -11.54 0.13
CA TYR A 29 -7.57 -11.37 -1.01
C TYR A 29 -8.62 -12.47 -1.12
N LYS A 30 -8.24 -13.73 -0.90
CA LYS A 30 -9.22 -14.84 -0.86
C LYS A 30 -10.25 -14.66 0.25
N THR A 31 -9.84 -14.16 1.41
CA THR A 31 -10.77 -13.86 2.52
C THR A 31 -11.77 -12.78 2.10
N ALA A 32 -11.30 -11.71 1.46
CA ALA A 32 -12.17 -10.66 0.94
C ALA A 32 -13.13 -11.15 -0.15
N LEU A 33 -12.67 -12.01 -1.07
CA LEU A 33 -13.51 -12.59 -2.13
C LEU A 33 -14.57 -13.57 -1.60
N ILE A 34 -14.38 -14.14 -0.41
CA ILE A 34 -15.39 -14.93 0.30
C ILE A 34 -16.41 -14.01 0.98
N GLN A 35 -15.95 -12.88 1.52
CA GLN A 35 -16.76 -11.97 2.32
C GLN A 35 -17.59 -10.98 1.49
N PHE A 36 -17.08 -10.54 0.34
CA PHE A 36 -17.66 -9.49 -0.49
C PHE A 36 -17.91 -9.97 -1.92
N SER A 37 -19.02 -9.51 -2.49
CA SER A 37 -19.44 -9.73 -3.88
C SER A 37 -19.19 -8.48 -4.74
N ALA A 38 -19.25 -8.64 -6.06
CA ALA A 38 -19.20 -7.49 -6.99
C ALA A 38 -20.23 -6.41 -6.65
N SER A 39 -21.44 -6.79 -6.23
CA SER A 39 -22.48 -5.84 -5.83
C SER A 39 -22.13 -5.04 -4.57
N ASP A 40 -21.31 -5.57 -3.66
CA ASP A 40 -20.89 -4.83 -2.47
C ASP A 40 -19.92 -3.70 -2.84
N PHE A 41 -19.00 -3.96 -3.79
CA PHE A 41 -18.09 -2.94 -4.31
C PHE A 41 -18.81 -1.88 -5.15
N GLU A 42 -19.78 -2.28 -5.99
CA GLU A 42 -20.61 -1.33 -6.73
C GLU A 42 -21.48 -0.47 -5.80
N ALA A 43 -22.06 -1.07 -4.75
CA ALA A 43 -22.83 -0.34 -3.74
C ALA A 43 -21.95 0.63 -2.93
N PHE A 44 -20.68 0.30 -2.74
CA PHE A 44 -19.68 1.19 -2.16
C PHE A 44 -19.29 2.34 -3.10
N GLY A 45 -19.53 2.21 -4.42
CA GLY A 45 -19.32 3.26 -5.42
C GLY A 45 -18.14 3.03 -6.37
N LEU A 46 -17.57 1.82 -6.38
CA LEU A 46 -16.52 1.45 -7.33
C LEU A 46 -17.11 1.03 -8.69
N PRO A 47 -16.35 1.14 -9.79
CA PRO A 47 -16.79 0.71 -11.10
C PRO A 47 -17.02 -0.81 -11.13
N SER A 48 -17.97 -1.27 -11.96
CA SER A 48 -18.29 -2.69 -12.11
C SER A 48 -17.10 -3.56 -12.57
N SER A 49 -16.08 -2.94 -13.17
CA SER A 49 -14.83 -3.62 -13.55
C SER A 49 -13.95 -3.98 -12.35
N TYR A 50 -14.05 -3.24 -11.24
CA TYR A 50 -13.13 -3.37 -10.11
C TYR A 50 -13.10 -4.78 -9.52
N PHE A 51 -14.25 -5.45 -9.41
CA PHE A 51 -14.28 -6.82 -8.91
C PHE A 51 -13.51 -7.79 -9.82
N SER A 52 -13.51 -7.55 -11.14
CA SER A 52 -12.68 -8.33 -12.06
C SER A 52 -11.20 -8.02 -11.86
N ASP A 53 -10.84 -6.76 -11.64
CA ASP A 53 -9.46 -6.37 -11.38
C ASP A 53 -8.96 -7.01 -10.06
N LEU A 54 -9.83 -7.09 -9.05
CA LEU A 54 -9.55 -7.76 -7.78
C LEU A 54 -9.33 -9.28 -7.94
N LEU A 55 -10.05 -9.93 -8.86
CA LEU A 55 -9.82 -11.34 -9.18
C LEU A 55 -8.46 -11.56 -9.85
N PHE A 56 -7.98 -10.60 -10.66
CA PHE A 56 -6.63 -10.66 -11.22
C PHE A 56 -5.57 -10.53 -10.13
N ILE A 57 -5.71 -9.59 -9.20
CA ILE A 57 -4.79 -9.46 -8.05
C ILE A 57 -4.72 -10.78 -7.28
N ALA A 58 -5.87 -11.34 -6.89
CA ALA A 58 -5.90 -12.61 -6.16
C ALA A 58 -5.28 -13.81 -6.94
N LEU A 59 -5.34 -13.78 -8.28
CA LEU A 59 -4.70 -14.77 -9.14
C LEU A 59 -3.18 -14.56 -9.21
N ASP A 60 -2.74 -13.32 -9.28
CA ASP A 60 -1.33 -12.93 -9.28
C ASP A 60 -0.67 -13.36 -7.96
N GLU A 61 -1.29 -13.05 -6.81
CA GLU A 61 -0.80 -13.48 -5.48
C GLU A 61 -0.68 -15.01 -5.34
N GLN A 62 -1.64 -15.75 -5.89
CA GLN A 62 -1.53 -17.21 -5.95
C GLN A 62 -0.35 -17.65 -6.83
N SER A 63 -0.15 -16.99 -7.96
CA SER A 63 0.92 -17.29 -8.91
C SER A 63 2.30 -16.98 -8.32
N HIS A 64 2.44 -15.89 -7.56
CA HIS A 64 3.65 -15.55 -6.82
C HIS A 64 3.96 -16.63 -5.78
N VAL A 65 2.97 -17.03 -4.96
CA VAL A 65 3.11 -18.13 -3.98
C VAL A 65 3.55 -19.43 -4.65
N ASP A 66 2.93 -19.82 -5.76
CA ASP A 66 3.26 -21.06 -6.47
C ASP A 66 4.66 -21.03 -7.07
N LEU A 67 5.05 -19.89 -7.65
CA LEU A 67 6.37 -19.66 -8.22
C LEU A 67 7.45 -19.75 -7.13
N LEU A 68 7.27 -19.02 -6.03
CA LEU A 68 8.19 -19.05 -4.89
C LEU A 68 8.29 -20.47 -4.33
N THR A 69 7.16 -21.10 -3.98
CA THR A 69 7.06 -22.46 -3.42
C THR A 69 7.80 -23.48 -4.28
N THR A 70 7.52 -23.47 -5.59
CA THR A 70 8.15 -24.38 -6.56
C THR A 70 9.65 -24.20 -6.57
N ALA A 71 10.10 -22.95 -6.52
CA ALA A 71 11.50 -22.64 -6.60
C ALA A 71 12.26 -22.91 -5.28
N ILE A 72 11.58 -22.87 -4.12
CA ILE A 72 12.12 -23.38 -2.83
C ILE A 72 12.35 -24.87 -2.88
N ALA A 73 11.34 -25.61 -3.32
CA ALA A 73 11.46 -27.05 -3.44
C ALA A 73 12.58 -27.43 -4.41
N ALA A 74 12.67 -26.71 -5.55
CA ALA A 74 13.73 -26.94 -6.54
C ALA A 74 15.14 -26.64 -5.99
N ALA A 75 15.27 -25.71 -5.05
CA ALA A 75 16.52 -25.42 -4.34
C ALA A 75 16.95 -26.48 -3.32
N GLY A 76 16.09 -27.45 -3.02
CA GLY A 76 16.30 -28.43 -1.95
C GLY A 76 15.97 -27.91 -0.55
N SER A 77 15.31 -26.76 -0.45
CA SER A 77 14.79 -26.21 0.81
C SER A 77 13.31 -26.57 0.97
N THR A 78 12.82 -26.56 2.21
CA THR A 78 11.39 -26.77 2.50
C THR A 78 10.61 -25.47 2.32
N PRO A 79 9.60 -25.41 1.44
CA PRO A 79 8.72 -24.24 1.35
C PRO A 79 8.01 -23.95 2.68
N VAL A 80 7.82 -22.67 2.99
CA VAL A 80 6.94 -22.25 4.09
C VAL A 80 5.50 -22.57 3.67
N ALA A 81 4.70 -23.13 4.57
CA ALA A 81 3.26 -23.28 4.35
C ALA A 81 2.52 -22.05 4.89
N PRO A 82 1.32 -21.71 4.35
CA PRO A 82 0.57 -20.55 4.82
C PRO A 82 0.23 -20.66 6.31
N CYS A 83 0.29 -19.53 7.00
CA CYS A 83 -0.14 -19.42 8.39
C CYS A 83 -1.66 -19.21 8.49
N SER A 84 -2.17 -19.17 9.71
CA SER A 84 -3.49 -18.62 10.01
C SER A 84 -3.35 -17.12 10.29
N TYR A 85 -4.24 -16.32 9.72
CA TYR A 85 -4.17 -14.87 9.77
C TYR A 85 -5.45 -14.25 10.36
N ASN A 86 -5.32 -13.05 10.93
CA ASN A 86 -6.44 -12.22 11.36
C ASN A 86 -6.33 -10.84 10.72
N PHE A 87 -7.27 -10.50 9.84
CA PHE A 87 -7.31 -9.22 9.16
C PHE A 87 -8.40 -8.32 9.78
N PRO A 88 -8.07 -7.10 10.23
CA PRO A 88 -9.00 -6.24 10.95
C PRO A 88 -9.95 -5.45 10.02
N PHE A 89 -10.44 -6.06 8.92
CA PHE A 89 -11.45 -5.43 8.06
C PHE A 89 -12.83 -6.03 8.30
N THR A 90 -13.85 -5.19 8.27
CA THR A 90 -15.26 -5.58 8.51
C THR A 90 -16.19 -5.12 7.39
N ASP A 91 -15.73 -4.20 6.54
CA ASP A 91 -16.46 -3.62 5.43
C ASP A 91 -15.54 -3.36 4.22
N VAL A 92 -16.13 -2.95 3.09
CA VAL A 92 -15.37 -2.68 1.86
C VAL A 92 -14.33 -1.58 2.08
N GLN A 93 -14.67 -0.49 2.79
CA GLN A 93 -13.72 0.60 3.03
C GLN A 93 -12.47 0.13 3.79
N SER A 94 -12.66 -0.58 4.91
CA SER A 94 -11.56 -1.10 5.73
C SER A 94 -10.73 -2.14 4.99
N PHE A 95 -11.35 -2.95 4.13
CA PHE A 95 -10.64 -3.86 3.23
C PHE A 95 -9.77 -3.09 2.22
N LEU A 96 -10.35 -2.12 1.50
CA LEU A 96 -9.62 -1.34 0.49
C LEU A 96 -8.47 -0.56 1.11
N THR A 97 -8.69 0.08 2.25
CA THR A 97 -7.65 0.79 2.99
C THR A 97 -6.51 -0.14 3.39
N LEU A 98 -6.82 -1.33 3.92
CA LEU A 98 -5.78 -2.31 4.28
C LEU A 98 -5.07 -2.88 3.05
N SER A 99 -5.80 -3.12 1.95
CA SER A 99 -5.19 -3.61 0.70
C SER A 99 -4.16 -2.62 0.17
N SER A 100 -4.48 -1.31 0.15
CA SER A 100 -3.55 -0.28 -0.28
C SER A 100 -2.28 -0.22 0.58
N VAL A 101 -2.36 -0.59 1.86
CA VAL A 101 -1.20 -0.64 2.75
C VAL A 101 -0.37 -1.89 2.49
N LEU A 102 -1.00 -3.07 2.39
CA LEU A 102 -0.31 -4.34 2.20
C LEU A 102 0.46 -4.37 0.87
N GLU A 103 -0.16 -3.96 -0.23
CA GLU A 103 0.50 -3.90 -1.54
C GLU A 103 1.77 -3.05 -1.55
N GLY A 104 1.74 -1.91 -0.86
CA GLY A 104 2.93 -1.07 -0.71
C GLY A 104 4.01 -1.73 0.14
N VAL A 105 3.62 -2.55 1.13
CA VAL A 105 4.56 -3.36 1.93
C VAL A 105 5.16 -4.49 1.09
N GLY A 106 4.37 -5.20 0.28
CA GLY A 106 4.84 -6.22 -0.68
C GLY A 106 5.87 -5.62 -1.65
N THR A 107 5.51 -4.52 -2.30
CA THR A 107 6.42 -3.76 -3.19
C THR A 107 7.72 -3.36 -2.48
N SER A 108 7.62 -2.80 -1.27
CA SER A 108 8.78 -2.38 -0.47
C SER A 108 9.68 -3.55 -0.06
N ALA A 109 9.11 -4.71 0.24
CA ALA A 109 9.86 -5.90 0.61
C ALA A 109 10.68 -6.44 -0.56
N TYR A 110 10.10 -6.52 -1.76
CA TYR A 110 10.83 -6.90 -2.96
C TYR A 110 11.96 -5.91 -3.30
N LEU A 111 11.67 -4.61 -3.21
CA LEU A 111 12.67 -3.58 -3.48
C LEU A 111 13.83 -3.61 -2.48
N GLY A 112 13.54 -3.83 -1.19
CA GLY A 112 14.57 -3.97 -0.15
C GLY A 112 15.36 -5.28 -0.24
N ALA A 113 14.77 -6.34 -0.79
CA ALA A 113 15.46 -7.60 -1.05
C ALA A 113 16.37 -7.56 -2.29
N ALA A 114 16.07 -6.72 -3.28
CA ALA A 114 16.82 -6.60 -4.54
C ALA A 114 18.37 -6.58 -4.38
N PRO A 115 18.98 -5.77 -3.50
CA PRO A 115 20.44 -5.76 -3.33
C PRO A 115 21.03 -7.04 -2.72
N LEU A 116 20.20 -7.88 -2.06
CA LEU A 116 20.61 -9.13 -1.43
C LEU A 116 20.69 -10.29 -2.42
N VAL A 117 20.16 -10.11 -3.64
CA VAL A 117 20.11 -11.13 -4.68
C VAL A 117 21.38 -11.10 -5.55
N THR A 118 22.22 -12.13 -5.41
CA THR A 118 23.47 -12.23 -6.19
C THR A 118 23.26 -12.86 -7.57
N ASP A 119 22.31 -13.78 -7.72
CA ASP A 119 21.99 -14.41 -9.01
C ASP A 119 21.10 -13.49 -9.87
N LYS A 120 21.58 -13.15 -11.06
CA LYS A 120 20.88 -12.19 -11.94
C LYS A 120 19.62 -12.76 -12.59
N THR A 121 19.53 -14.07 -12.74
CA THR A 121 18.30 -14.71 -13.22
C THR A 121 17.20 -14.60 -12.16
N ILE A 122 17.58 -14.85 -10.91
CA ILE A 122 16.70 -14.67 -9.74
C ILE A 122 16.29 -13.21 -9.59
N LEU A 123 17.24 -12.29 -9.71
CA LEU A 123 16.95 -10.85 -9.61
C LEU A 123 15.92 -10.43 -10.66
N THR A 124 16.00 -10.97 -11.88
CA THR A 124 15.03 -10.68 -12.94
C THR A 124 13.65 -11.20 -12.57
N THR A 125 13.54 -12.41 -12.02
CA THR A 125 12.26 -12.97 -11.55
C THR A 125 11.69 -12.16 -10.39
N ALA A 126 12.48 -11.84 -9.36
CA ALA A 126 12.04 -11.02 -8.24
C ALA A 126 11.62 -9.62 -8.69
N ALA A 127 12.37 -9.00 -9.61
CA ALA A 127 12.01 -7.71 -10.20
C ALA A 127 10.70 -7.80 -11.01
N SER A 128 10.42 -8.93 -11.67
CA SER A 128 9.14 -9.10 -12.38
C SER A 128 7.95 -9.15 -11.43
N ILE A 129 8.09 -9.76 -10.24
CA ILE A 129 7.06 -9.72 -9.20
C ILE A 129 6.90 -8.29 -8.68
N MET A 130 8.00 -7.64 -8.30
CA MET A 130 8.01 -6.25 -7.85
C MET A 130 7.27 -5.27 -8.79
N VAL A 131 7.33 -5.50 -10.10
CA VAL A 131 6.58 -4.70 -11.09
C VAL A 131 5.07 -4.93 -10.94
N THR A 132 4.63 -6.18 -10.79
CA THR A 132 3.21 -6.52 -10.56
C THR A 132 2.72 -5.93 -9.23
N GLU A 133 3.46 -6.11 -8.14
CA GLU A 133 3.17 -5.51 -6.82
C GLU A 133 3.00 -3.98 -6.90
N ALA A 134 3.85 -3.31 -7.67
CA ALA A 134 3.76 -1.86 -7.86
C ALA A 134 2.50 -1.45 -8.66
N LEU A 135 2.05 -2.29 -9.61
CA LEU A 135 0.79 -2.06 -10.34
C LEU A 135 -0.42 -2.25 -9.41
N HIS A 136 -0.41 -3.29 -8.58
CA HIS A 136 -1.44 -3.52 -7.57
C HIS A 136 -1.48 -2.38 -6.56
N THR A 137 -0.33 -1.94 -6.05
CA THR A 137 -0.18 -0.76 -5.19
C THR A 137 -0.82 0.46 -5.83
N SER A 138 -0.46 0.78 -7.08
CA SER A 138 -1.02 1.92 -7.80
C SER A 138 -2.55 1.82 -7.93
N GLN A 139 -3.08 0.63 -8.27
CA GLN A 139 -4.52 0.40 -8.39
C GLN A 139 -5.23 0.60 -7.05
N GLN A 140 -4.74 -0.02 -5.97
CA GLN A 140 -5.39 0.07 -4.65
C GLN A 140 -5.34 1.48 -4.08
N ARG A 141 -4.24 2.21 -4.31
CA ARG A 141 -4.13 3.62 -3.95
C ARG A 141 -5.18 4.47 -4.68
N ALA A 142 -5.36 4.28 -5.98
CA ALA A 142 -6.37 5.00 -6.76
C ALA A 142 -7.79 4.79 -6.22
N VAL A 143 -8.07 3.54 -5.87
CA VAL A 143 -9.34 3.02 -5.33
C VAL A 143 -9.72 3.65 -3.99
N VAL A 144 -8.73 3.95 -3.14
CA VAL A 144 -8.92 4.69 -1.89
C VAL A 144 -8.73 6.20 -2.04
N GLN A 145 -8.73 6.72 -3.26
CA GLN A 145 -8.53 8.15 -3.59
C GLN A 145 -7.18 8.73 -3.12
N GLN A 146 -6.16 7.91 -2.96
CA GLN A 146 -4.78 8.36 -2.81
C GLN A 146 -4.15 8.59 -4.19
N VAL A 147 -3.03 9.30 -4.22
CA VAL A 147 -2.24 9.47 -5.45
C VAL A 147 -1.61 8.10 -5.81
N PRO A 148 -1.93 7.51 -6.99
CA PRO A 148 -1.49 6.16 -7.34
C PRO A 148 0.03 6.00 -7.39
N ALA A 149 0.71 6.95 -8.05
CA ALA A 149 2.16 7.06 -8.10
C ALA A 149 2.60 8.31 -7.33
N SER A 150 2.57 8.22 -6.00
CA SER A 150 2.83 9.35 -5.09
C SER A 150 4.31 9.72 -4.95
N ASN A 151 5.21 8.79 -5.24
CA ASN A 151 6.66 9.00 -5.17
C ASN A 151 7.32 8.54 -6.48
N PRO A 152 8.30 9.30 -7.03
CA PRO A 152 9.08 8.85 -8.18
C PRO A 152 9.94 7.61 -7.91
N LEU A 153 10.21 7.29 -6.65
CA LEU A 153 11.04 6.17 -6.21
C LEU A 153 10.30 5.35 -5.16
N GLY A 154 10.30 4.03 -5.29
CA GLY A 154 9.75 3.14 -4.27
C GLY A 154 10.59 3.16 -2.99
N THR A 155 9.95 2.87 -1.85
CA THR A 155 10.63 2.81 -0.55
C THR A 155 11.12 1.39 -0.26
N PRO A 156 12.43 1.11 -0.18
CA PRO A 156 12.91 -0.23 0.18
C PRO A 156 12.70 -0.51 1.67
N LEU A 157 12.20 -1.71 2.01
CA LEU A 157 12.15 -2.21 3.39
C LEU A 157 13.05 -3.43 3.59
N GLY A 158 13.86 -3.38 4.65
CA GLY A 158 14.62 -4.53 5.11
C GLY A 158 13.70 -5.67 5.56
N ALA A 159 14.22 -6.90 5.51
CA ALA A 159 13.41 -8.10 5.69
C ALA A 159 12.78 -8.21 7.11
N ASN A 160 13.52 -7.82 8.16
CA ASN A 160 12.96 -7.74 9.51
C ASN A 160 11.86 -6.67 9.62
N SER A 161 12.03 -5.50 8.97
CA SER A 161 11.01 -4.44 8.96
C SER A 161 9.73 -4.87 8.25
N ALA A 162 9.85 -5.51 7.08
CA ALA A 162 8.72 -6.07 6.36
C ALA A 162 8.04 -7.18 7.17
N PHE A 163 8.83 -8.06 7.81
CA PHE A 163 8.30 -9.11 8.66
C PHE A 163 7.60 -8.56 9.92
N THR A 164 8.07 -7.47 10.52
CA THR A 164 7.37 -6.81 11.64
C THR A 164 5.94 -6.44 11.26
N LEU A 165 5.73 -5.91 10.05
CA LEU A 165 4.42 -5.52 9.55
C LEU A 165 3.54 -6.74 9.23
N ALA A 166 4.11 -7.80 8.64
CA ALA A 166 3.38 -9.04 8.37
C ALA A 166 2.97 -9.76 9.67
N ALA A 167 3.87 -9.76 10.67
CA ALA A 167 3.71 -10.51 11.91
C ALA A 167 2.49 -10.07 12.72
N SER A 168 2.03 -8.82 12.60
CA SER A 168 0.82 -8.35 13.30
C SER A 168 -0.47 -9.04 12.85
N PHE A 169 -0.45 -9.69 11.69
CA PHE A 169 -1.61 -10.42 11.17
C PHE A 169 -1.53 -11.93 11.43
N ILE A 170 -0.36 -12.47 11.82
CA ILE A 170 -0.15 -13.91 11.97
C ILE A 170 -0.66 -14.38 13.34
N LEU A 171 -1.65 -15.28 13.34
CA LEU A 171 -2.15 -15.93 14.56
C LEU A 171 -1.32 -17.14 14.96
N SER A 172 -1.01 -18.00 13.98
CA SER A 172 -0.22 -19.22 14.18
C SER A 172 0.23 -19.78 12.84
N CYS A 173 1.36 -20.49 12.82
CA CYS A 173 1.85 -21.17 11.62
C CYS A 173 1.94 -22.69 11.87
N PRO A 174 1.85 -23.53 10.82
CA PRO A 174 2.06 -24.96 10.94
C PRO A 174 3.39 -25.30 11.63
N SER A 175 3.37 -26.25 12.57
CA SER A 175 4.57 -26.63 13.35
C SER A 175 5.69 -27.24 12.51
N GLY A 176 5.38 -27.71 11.30
CA GLY A 176 6.35 -28.21 10.32
C GLY A 176 7.03 -27.13 9.48
N ASN A 177 6.63 -25.85 9.63
CA ASN A 177 7.28 -24.76 8.91
C ASN A 177 8.75 -24.61 9.37
N PRO A 178 9.67 -24.31 8.44
CA PRO A 178 11.04 -23.95 8.80
C PRO A 178 11.04 -22.67 9.67
N SER A 179 12.01 -22.57 10.58
CA SER A 179 12.23 -21.31 11.30
C SER A 179 12.56 -20.21 10.30
N LEU A 180 11.83 -19.10 10.37
CA LEU A 180 12.15 -17.91 9.57
C LEU A 180 13.43 -17.28 10.14
N PRO A 181 14.36 -16.79 9.30
CA PRO A 181 15.60 -16.16 9.76
C PRO A 181 15.39 -14.68 10.15
N PHE A 182 14.22 -14.35 10.68
CA PHE A 182 13.86 -12.98 11.04
C PHE A 182 13.29 -12.86 12.42
N THR A 183 13.41 -11.64 12.90
CA THR A 183 12.88 -11.23 14.17
C THR A 183 12.09 -9.95 13.93
N ALA A 184 10.80 -10.00 14.23
CA ALA A 184 9.99 -8.79 14.26
C ALA A 184 10.55 -7.85 15.33
N PHE A 185 10.73 -6.58 14.97
CA PHE A 185 10.98 -5.52 15.92
C PHE A 185 9.74 -5.28 16.78
N PRO A 186 9.86 -4.63 17.95
CA PRO A 186 8.70 -4.10 18.65
C PRO A 186 7.90 -3.17 17.71
N SER A 187 6.59 -3.37 17.64
CA SER A 187 5.72 -2.66 16.70
C SER A 187 5.43 -1.22 17.11
N LEU A 188 5.13 -0.38 16.13
CA LEU A 188 4.65 0.99 16.32
C LEU A 188 3.30 1.15 15.64
N ALA A 189 2.36 1.81 16.32
CA ALA A 189 1.15 2.33 15.72
C ALA A 189 1.29 3.86 15.55
N ILE A 190 0.79 4.38 14.45
CA ILE A 190 0.73 5.83 14.21
C ILE A 190 -0.69 6.28 14.50
N ASP A 191 -0.86 7.18 15.46
CA ASP A 191 -2.13 7.83 15.70
C ASP A 191 -2.31 8.96 14.68
N THR A 192 -3.14 8.67 13.67
CA THR A 192 -3.47 9.59 12.58
C THR A 192 -4.74 10.39 12.88
N SER A 193 -5.22 10.44 14.13
CA SER A 193 -6.44 11.19 14.47
C SER A 193 -6.31 12.70 14.24
N SER A 194 -5.09 13.24 14.28
CA SER A 194 -4.78 14.63 13.91
C SER A 194 -4.65 14.83 12.40
N CYS A 195 -4.49 13.76 11.63
CA CYS A 195 -4.31 13.84 10.18
C CYS A 195 -5.66 14.04 9.50
N SER A 196 -5.73 15.02 8.60
CA SER A 196 -6.98 15.33 7.88
C SER A 196 -7.21 14.34 6.74
N SER A 197 -8.46 13.97 6.46
CA SER A 197 -8.77 13.36 5.15
C SER A 197 -8.45 14.40 4.07
N ALA A 198 -7.53 14.09 3.14
CA ALA A 198 -7.28 14.96 2.00
C ALA A 198 -8.62 15.33 1.36
N SER A 199 -8.98 16.62 1.41
CA SER A 199 -10.17 17.09 0.69
C SER A 199 -9.91 16.83 -0.78
N SER A 200 -10.78 16.02 -1.40
CA SER A 200 -10.72 15.59 -2.80
C SER A 200 -10.51 16.77 -3.75
N SER A 201 -9.24 17.13 -3.95
CA SER A 201 -8.83 18.16 -4.89
C SER A 201 -8.56 17.46 -6.22
N GLY A 202 -9.65 17.14 -6.91
CA GLY A 202 -9.70 17.02 -8.37
C GLY A 202 -9.31 15.66 -8.97
N TYR A 203 -10.28 14.76 -9.06
CA TYR A 203 -10.50 13.91 -10.25
C TYR A 203 -12.00 13.61 -10.35
N ASP A 204 -12.78 14.64 -10.71
CA ASP A 204 -14.13 14.41 -11.23
C ASP A 204 -13.96 13.76 -12.60
N HIS A 205 -14.18 12.45 -12.67
CA HIS A 205 -14.40 11.77 -13.94
C HIS A 205 -15.82 12.13 -14.40
N ASP A 206 -16.03 13.38 -14.82
CA ASP A 206 -17.28 13.81 -15.42
C ASP A 206 -17.45 13.03 -16.74
N SER A 207 -18.24 11.96 -16.63
CA SER A 207 -18.75 11.20 -17.75
C SER A 207 -19.90 11.97 -18.39
N SER A 208 -19.75 13.28 -18.63
CA SER A 208 -20.69 14.03 -19.44
C SER A 208 -20.33 13.83 -20.90
N SER A 209 -21.11 12.94 -21.53
CA SER A 209 -21.24 12.87 -22.97
C SER A 209 -21.59 14.26 -23.50
N GLY A 210 -20.58 14.95 -24.03
CA GLY A 210 -20.73 16.25 -24.68
C GLY A 210 -21.65 16.15 -25.89
N LYS A 211 -22.96 16.33 -25.69
CA LYS A 211 -23.87 16.70 -26.77
C LYS A 211 -23.82 18.21 -26.93
N SER A 212 -22.95 18.63 -27.85
CA SER A 212 -23.00 19.95 -28.49
C SER A 212 -24.42 20.23 -28.95
N LYS A 213 -25.08 21.23 -28.34
CA LYS A 213 -26.30 21.82 -28.88
C LYS A 213 -25.89 22.81 -29.96
N ASN A 214 -25.79 22.32 -31.19
CA ASN A 214 -25.87 23.19 -32.35
C ASN A 214 -27.35 23.51 -32.59
N SER A 215 -27.68 24.80 -32.62
CA SER A 215 -28.99 25.26 -33.07
C SER A 215 -29.13 24.92 -34.54
N ASP A 216 -30.17 24.18 -34.92
CA ASP A 216 -30.85 24.47 -36.17
C ASP A 216 -32.29 23.96 -36.19
N ASN A 217 -33.09 24.86 -36.72
CA ASN A 217 -34.54 24.87 -36.87
C ASN A 217 -34.95 23.92 -38.00
N SER A 218 -35.84 22.96 -37.77
CA SER A 218 -36.70 22.36 -38.82
C SER A 218 -37.80 21.48 -38.26
N ASN A 219 -39.01 21.97 -38.47
CA ASN A 219 -40.32 21.33 -38.45
C ASN A 219 -40.35 19.85 -38.89
N SER A 220 -40.89 18.95 -38.07
CA SER A 220 -41.77 17.88 -38.57
C SER A 220 -42.55 17.17 -37.47
N THR A 221 -43.86 17.32 -37.62
CA THR A 221 -44.96 16.69 -36.92
C THR A 221 -44.99 15.19 -37.20
N TYR A 222 -44.97 14.34 -36.17
CA TYR A 222 -45.69 13.06 -36.22
C TYR A 222 -46.17 12.67 -34.83
N SER A 223 -47.49 12.75 -34.70
CA SER A 223 -48.31 12.32 -33.59
C SER A 223 -48.47 10.79 -33.64
N TYR A 224 -48.26 10.10 -32.52
CA TYR A 224 -49.00 8.88 -32.22
C TYR A 224 -49.42 8.88 -30.76
N SER A 225 -50.72 9.05 -30.56
CA SER A 225 -51.42 8.85 -29.30
C SER A 225 -51.75 7.36 -29.18
N SER A 226 -51.40 6.76 -28.05
CA SER A 226 -52.20 5.70 -27.46
C SER A 226 -51.96 5.64 -25.97
N SER A 227 -53.02 5.98 -25.25
CA SER A 227 -53.14 5.94 -23.81
C SER A 227 -53.10 4.51 -23.30
N SER A 228 -52.37 4.26 -22.21
CA SER A 228 -52.79 3.27 -21.20
C SER A 228 -52.22 3.66 -19.84
N ARG A 229 -53.16 3.98 -18.94
CA ARG A 229 -52.92 4.34 -17.56
C ARG A 229 -52.63 3.06 -16.77
N HIS A 230 -51.40 2.90 -16.29
CA HIS A 230 -51.13 2.06 -15.13
C HIS A 230 -50.56 2.91 -14.00
N ARG A 231 -51.41 3.15 -13.00
CA ARG A 231 -51.02 3.71 -11.70
C ARG A 231 -50.16 2.67 -10.99
N HIS A 232 -48.85 2.88 -10.95
CA HIS A 232 -48.00 2.25 -9.93
C HIS A 232 -47.79 3.23 -8.76
N ARG A 233 -48.21 2.76 -7.59
CA ARG A 233 -47.95 3.36 -6.27
C ARG A 233 -46.46 3.72 -6.15
N ARG A 234 -46.19 4.97 -5.80
CA ARG A 234 -44.91 5.39 -5.20
C ARG A 234 -44.72 4.62 -3.89
N GLY A 235 -43.95 3.54 -3.95
CA GLY A 235 -43.25 3.02 -2.78
C GLY A 235 -42.00 3.87 -2.60
N SER A 236 -41.97 4.67 -1.53
CA SER A 236 -40.76 5.34 -1.07
C SER A 236 -39.76 4.25 -0.69
N LYS A 237 -38.82 3.93 -1.58
CA LYS A 237 -37.63 3.17 -1.18
C LYS A 237 -36.79 4.15 -0.36
N ASN A 238 -36.61 3.81 0.92
CA ASN A 238 -35.58 4.39 1.78
C ASN A 238 -34.30 4.52 0.96
N GLN A 239 -33.73 5.74 0.94
CA GLN A 239 -32.34 5.94 0.58
C GLN A 239 -31.51 4.98 1.43
N SER A 240 -30.97 3.93 0.81
CA SER A 240 -29.79 3.28 1.37
C SER A 240 -28.75 4.38 1.51
N SER A 241 -28.26 4.59 2.73
CA SER A 241 -27.05 5.35 2.97
C SER A 241 -25.96 4.75 2.08
N SER A 242 -25.72 5.34 0.92
CA SER A 242 -24.54 5.02 0.12
C SER A 242 -23.35 5.39 0.98
N SER A 243 -22.61 4.39 1.45
CA SER A 243 -21.27 4.61 1.99
C SER A 243 -20.46 5.27 0.88
N SER A 244 -20.27 6.59 0.97
CA SER A 244 -19.50 7.34 -0.01
C SER A 244 -18.02 7.04 0.19
N LEU A 245 -17.29 6.78 -0.90
CA LEU A 245 -15.83 6.73 -0.86
C LEU A 245 -15.31 7.96 -0.11
N SER A 246 -14.63 7.72 1.00
CA SER A 246 -13.90 8.75 1.73
C SER A 246 -12.44 8.31 1.76
N PRO A 247 -11.49 9.19 1.38
CA PRO A 247 -10.10 8.82 1.45
C PRO A 247 -9.72 8.48 2.90
N PRO A 248 -8.84 7.48 3.12
CA PRO A 248 -8.30 7.24 4.44
C PRO A 248 -7.56 8.51 4.93
N PRO A 249 -7.42 8.70 6.26
CA PRO A 249 -6.67 9.83 6.80
C PRO A 249 -5.27 9.95 6.18
N SER A 250 -4.86 11.17 5.85
CA SER A 250 -3.57 11.47 5.24
C SER A 250 -2.92 12.63 5.98
N CYS A 251 -1.70 12.44 6.47
CA CYS A 251 -0.99 13.48 7.20
C CYS A 251 -0.32 14.47 6.25
N PHE A 252 -0.05 15.68 6.70
CA PHE A 252 0.69 16.69 5.93
C PHE A 252 2.10 16.86 6.51
N VAL A 253 3.06 17.22 5.66
CA VAL A 253 4.38 17.65 6.14
C VAL A 253 4.22 18.81 7.12
N THR A 254 5.12 18.90 8.10
CA THR A 254 5.08 19.85 9.23
C THR A 254 3.97 19.61 10.27
N GLU A 255 3.07 18.64 10.07
CA GLU A 255 2.15 18.21 11.13
C GLU A 255 2.90 17.43 12.21
N THR A 256 2.41 17.57 13.44
CA THR A 256 2.84 16.72 14.56
C THR A 256 1.99 15.45 14.58
N ILE A 257 2.65 14.31 14.62
CA ILE A 257 2.02 12.99 14.78
C ILE A 257 2.37 12.40 16.14
N THR A 258 1.51 11.50 16.60
CA THR A 258 1.74 10.69 17.79
C THR A 258 2.04 9.26 17.37
N ILE A 259 3.11 8.70 17.93
CA ILE A 259 3.58 7.33 17.71
C ILE A 259 3.37 6.58 19.00
N ILE A 260 2.73 5.43 18.93
CA ILE A 260 2.41 4.57 20.06
C ILE A 260 3.23 3.29 19.94
N ALA A 261 4.15 3.09 20.87
CA ALA A 261 4.98 1.90 20.92
C ALA A 261 4.24 0.74 21.60
N SER A 262 4.46 -0.49 21.14
CA SER A 262 3.83 -1.69 21.74
C SER A 262 4.52 -2.20 23.01
N VAL A 263 5.69 -1.65 23.35
CA VAL A 263 6.49 -2.03 24.52
C VAL A 263 7.08 -0.78 25.17
N SER A 264 7.41 -0.89 26.46
CA SER A 264 8.14 0.15 27.20
C SER A 264 9.50 0.43 26.54
N ILE A 265 9.94 1.67 26.61
CA ILE A 265 11.31 2.04 26.21
C ILE A 265 12.28 1.40 27.23
N PRO A 266 13.30 0.64 26.80
CA PRO A 266 14.28 0.05 27.70
C PRO A 266 14.90 1.11 28.60
N SER A 267 14.97 0.84 29.91
CA SER A 267 15.40 1.82 30.92
C SER A 267 16.87 2.25 30.79
N ASP A 268 17.67 1.49 30.04
CA ASP A 268 19.05 1.79 29.68
C ASP A 268 19.18 2.76 28.50
N ILE A 269 18.07 3.11 27.84
CA ILE A 269 18.02 4.04 26.72
C ILE A 269 17.41 5.37 27.19
N GLU A 270 18.21 6.43 27.14
CA GLU A 270 17.72 7.80 27.36
C GLU A 270 16.90 8.25 26.16
N VAL A 271 15.66 8.70 26.38
CA VAL A 271 14.75 9.12 25.28
C VAL A 271 15.35 10.22 24.41
N THR A 272 16.15 11.12 24.98
CA THR A 272 16.83 12.20 24.25
C THR A 272 17.92 11.71 23.29
N SER A 273 18.29 10.43 23.37
CA SER A 273 19.18 9.77 22.41
C SER A 273 18.45 9.09 21.25
N LEU A 274 17.11 9.08 21.29
CA LEU A 274 16.27 8.47 20.26
C LEU A 274 15.79 9.49 19.25
N PHE A 275 15.51 8.99 18.05
CA PHE A 275 14.98 9.76 16.95
C PHE A 275 13.73 9.09 16.38
N VAL A 276 12.81 9.89 15.86
CA VAL A 276 11.76 9.40 14.97
C VAL A 276 12.27 9.52 13.54
N THR A 277 12.38 8.40 12.84
CA THR A 277 12.92 8.35 11.49
C THR A 277 11.84 8.04 10.47
N PHE A 278 11.69 8.92 9.50
CA PHE A 278 10.75 8.83 8.39
C PHE A 278 11.48 8.36 7.13
N ILE A 279 10.88 7.42 6.40
CA ILE A 279 11.40 6.91 5.14
C ILE A 279 10.29 6.89 4.09
N SER A 280 10.49 7.63 3.00
CA SER A 280 9.65 7.61 1.80
C SER A 280 10.53 7.74 0.55
N GLY A 281 10.35 6.83 -0.40
CA GLY A 281 11.28 6.62 -1.50
C GLY A 281 12.68 6.31 -0.98
N LEU A 282 13.68 7.04 -1.47
CA LEU A 282 15.06 6.96 -0.95
C LEU A 282 15.38 8.02 0.09
N THR A 283 14.40 8.84 0.47
CA THR A 283 14.59 9.91 1.45
C THR A 283 14.44 9.35 2.86
N VAL A 284 15.51 9.48 3.65
CA VAL A 284 15.56 9.11 5.07
C VAL A 284 15.79 10.39 5.88
N VAL A 285 14.91 10.67 6.84
CA VAL A 285 15.03 11.84 7.72
C VAL A 285 14.70 11.45 9.15
N SER A 286 15.65 11.67 10.06
CA SER A 286 15.45 11.54 11.50
C SER A 286 15.14 12.90 12.10
N VAL A 287 14.17 12.94 13.02
CA VAL A 287 13.83 14.13 13.80
C VAL A 287 13.86 13.80 15.28
N GLU A 288 14.19 14.81 16.08
CA GLU A 288 14.16 14.69 17.54
C GLU A 288 12.72 14.46 18.03
N ILE A 289 12.58 13.66 19.08
CA ILE A 289 11.31 13.47 19.78
C ILE A 289 10.94 14.77 20.50
N LEU A 290 9.76 15.31 20.21
CA LEU A 290 9.26 16.53 20.85
C LEU A 290 8.81 16.27 22.29
N THR A 291 7.98 15.24 22.46
CA THR A 291 7.49 14.81 23.77
C THR A 291 7.45 13.29 23.84
N ALA A 292 7.70 12.77 25.03
CA ALA A 292 7.56 11.36 25.34
C ALA A 292 6.76 11.23 26.64
N THR A 293 5.71 10.42 26.60
CA THR A 293 4.84 10.14 27.75
C THR A 293 4.68 8.65 27.93
N ASP A 294 4.46 8.22 29.17
CA ASP A 294 4.31 6.81 29.54
C ASP A 294 5.44 5.88 29.07
N VAL A 295 6.68 6.37 29.07
CA VAL A 295 7.84 5.64 28.52
C VAL A 295 8.16 4.31 29.21
N THR A 296 7.71 4.16 30.47
CA THR A 296 7.82 2.93 31.24
C THR A 296 6.56 2.06 31.20
N GLY A 297 5.48 2.55 30.59
CA GLY A 297 4.19 1.87 30.52
C GLY A 297 4.07 0.89 29.36
N SER A 298 2.87 0.36 29.18
CA SER A 298 2.58 -0.62 28.13
C SER A 298 2.39 -0.01 26.75
N ASN A 299 2.19 1.32 26.65
CA ASN A 299 2.03 2.02 25.39
C ASN A 299 2.71 3.41 25.42
N PRO A 300 4.05 3.48 25.44
CA PRO A 300 4.74 4.75 25.33
C PRO A 300 4.28 5.56 24.13
N SER A 301 4.04 6.85 24.36
CA SER A 301 3.62 7.79 23.33
C SER A 301 4.75 8.78 23.05
N LEU A 302 5.18 8.85 21.81
CA LEU A 302 6.21 9.76 21.30
C LEU A 302 5.57 10.71 20.30
N THR A 303 5.94 11.98 20.31
CA THR A 303 5.51 12.93 19.27
C THR A 303 6.68 13.44 18.45
N ALA A 304 6.43 13.64 17.16
CA ALA A 304 7.41 14.14 16.21
C ALA A 304 6.72 14.93 15.09
N VAL A 305 7.47 15.86 14.49
CA VAL A 305 7.01 16.63 13.33
C VAL A 305 7.36 15.87 12.06
N ILE A 306 6.41 15.73 11.13
CA ILE A 306 6.68 15.18 9.81
C ILE A 306 7.65 16.12 9.05
N PRO A 307 8.82 15.65 8.61
CA PRO A 307 9.81 16.52 7.99
C PRO A 307 9.37 16.98 6.58
N PRO A 308 9.66 18.24 6.19
CA PRO A 308 9.30 18.78 4.87
C PRO A 308 9.89 18.03 3.66
N ALA A 309 10.99 17.29 3.87
CA ALA A 309 11.66 16.54 2.80
C ALA A 309 10.94 15.23 2.43
N ILE A 310 9.91 14.83 3.17
CA ILE A 310 9.13 13.63 2.83
C ILE A 310 8.14 13.97 1.71
N GLU A 311 8.35 13.36 0.56
CA GLU A 311 7.67 13.70 -0.71
C GLU A 311 6.20 13.22 -0.79
N GLY A 312 5.73 12.48 0.23
CA GLY A 312 4.37 11.94 0.32
C GLY A 312 4.30 10.44 0.03
N GLY A 313 3.07 9.92 -0.05
CA GLY A 313 2.76 8.51 -0.20
C GLY A 313 2.84 7.72 1.11
N GLN A 314 2.82 6.40 0.97
CA GLN A 314 3.00 5.48 2.08
C GLN A 314 4.41 5.63 2.66
N THR A 315 4.47 6.09 3.90
CA THR A 315 5.71 6.43 4.60
C THR A 315 5.90 5.49 5.79
N TYR A 316 7.11 4.99 5.94
CA TYR A 316 7.50 4.14 7.07
C TYR A 316 8.16 4.97 8.16
N ILE A 317 7.75 4.74 9.39
CA ILE A 317 8.20 5.49 10.57
C ILE A 317 8.84 4.53 11.56
N PHE A 318 10.05 4.84 11.99
CA PHE A 318 10.83 4.06 12.93
C PHE A 318 11.20 4.90 14.15
N VAL A 319 11.46 4.23 15.27
CA VAL A 319 12.25 4.82 16.35
C VAL A 319 13.68 4.29 16.21
N THR A 320 14.66 5.18 16.07
CA THR A 320 16.07 4.82 15.88
C THR A 320 16.95 5.32 17.02
N ASN A 321 18.08 4.65 17.24
CA ASN A 321 19.03 4.97 18.31
C ASN A 321 20.07 6.05 17.94
N LYS A 322 19.95 6.62 16.74
CA LYS A 322 20.78 7.72 16.23
C LYS A 322 20.07 8.41 15.06
N ASP A 323 20.54 9.61 14.72
CA ASP A 323 20.18 10.31 13.49
C ASP A 323 20.79 9.57 12.29
N ILE A 324 19.94 9.16 11.35
CA ILE A 324 20.34 8.49 10.11
C ILE A 324 19.90 9.26 8.86
N SER A 325 19.63 10.57 9.00
CA SER A 325 19.21 11.45 7.91
C SER A 325 20.19 11.39 6.73
N GLY A 326 19.68 11.18 5.52
CA GLY A 326 20.48 11.02 4.29
C GLY A 326 21.29 9.72 4.21
N GLY A 327 21.18 8.84 5.21
CA GLY A 327 21.84 7.55 5.26
C GLY A 327 20.97 6.39 4.78
N THR A 328 21.32 5.19 5.21
CA THR A 328 20.55 3.97 4.97
C THR A 328 20.14 3.37 6.30
N LEU A 329 18.86 3.04 6.44
CA LEU A 329 18.36 2.32 7.62
C LEU A 329 18.95 0.91 7.64
N VAL A 330 19.53 0.52 8.77
CA VAL A 330 20.01 -0.84 9.03
C VAL A 330 19.44 -1.34 10.35
N ASP A 331 19.26 -2.65 10.47
CA ASP A 331 18.55 -3.28 11.61
C ASP A 331 19.11 -2.87 12.98
N GLN A 332 20.43 -2.72 13.10
CA GLN A 332 21.09 -2.33 14.37
C GLN A 332 20.73 -0.91 14.85
N ASP A 333 20.20 -0.08 13.96
CA ASP A 333 19.79 1.30 14.28
C ASP A 333 18.32 1.36 14.70
N ILE A 334 17.54 0.30 14.46
CA ILE A 334 16.10 0.22 14.75
C ILE A 334 15.89 -0.18 16.21
N VAL A 335 15.21 0.68 16.96
CA VAL A 335 14.71 0.35 18.29
C VAL A 335 13.31 -0.24 18.19
N MET A 336 12.44 0.35 17.36
CA MET A 336 11.07 -0.07 17.14
C MET A 336 10.58 0.30 15.73
N GLY A 337 9.58 -0.43 15.24
CA GLY A 337 8.87 -0.16 13.99
C GLY A 337 9.08 -1.20 12.88
N PRO A 338 8.62 -0.91 11.67
CA PRO A 338 7.98 0.35 11.27
C PRO A 338 6.53 0.47 11.76
N GLY A 339 6.08 1.72 11.94
CA GLY A 339 4.69 2.12 11.76
C GLY A 339 4.49 2.68 10.35
N ILE A 340 3.24 2.73 9.88
CA ILE A 340 2.89 3.21 8.54
C ILE A 340 1.93 4.39 8.65
N THR A 341 2.14 5.40 7.83
CA THR A 341 1.13 6.44 7.58
C THR A 341 1.16 6.90 6.12
N GLU A 342 0.03 7.40 5.62
CA GLU A 342 -0.02 8.07 4.33
C GLU A 342 0.30 9.55 4.55
N ILE A 343 1.31 10.06 3.83
CA ILE A 343 1.60 11.50 3.79
C ILE A 343 1.08 12.06 2.46
N THR A 344 0.34 13.15 2.51
CA THR A 344 -0.20 13.82 1.33
C THR A 344 0.95 14.28 0.43
N ALA A 345 0.98 13.80 -0.80
CA ALA A 345 1.97 14.24 -1.79
C ALA A 345 1.77 15.72 -2.15
N GLY A 346 2.87 16.43 -2.33
CA GLY A 346 2.83 17.82 -2.81
C GLY A 346 2.19 17.91 -4.20
N THR A 347 1.51 19.01 -4.49
CA THR A 347 0.97 19.24 -5.84
C THR A 347 2.12 19.44 -6.82
N PRO A 348 2.23 18.62 -7.90
CA PRO A 348 3.27 18.82 -8.90
C PRO A 348 3.16 20.21 -9.53
N PHE A 349 4.28 20.93 -9.61
CA PHE A 349 4.36 22.23 -10.27
C PHE A 349 5.19 22.11 -11.54
N ILE A 350 4.61 22.50 -12.67
CA ILE A 350 5.37 22.68 -13.92
C ILE A 350 5.94 24.09 -13.88
N ASP A 351 7.27 24.20 -13.89
CA ASP A 351 7.94 25.49 -14.04
C ASP A 351 7.54 26.12 -15.39
N PRO A 352 6.80 27.25 -15.38
CA PRO A 352 6.35 27.90 -16.61
C PRO A 352 7.49 28.55 -17.39
N GLU A 353 8.73 28.59 -16.88
CA GLU A 353 9.91 29.03 -17.65
C GLU A 353 10.56 27.86 -18.43
N VAL A 354 10.30 26.62 -18.02
CA VAL A 354 10.61 25.40 -18.80
C VAL A 354 9.47 25.16 -19.79
N VAL A 355 9.18 26.16 -20.62
CA VAL A 355 8.19 26.01 -21.70
C VAL A 355 8.79 25.14 -22.78
N ILE A 356 8.45 23.84 -22.80
CA ILE A 356 8.31 23.15 -24.08
C ILE A 356 7.14 23.86 -24.76
N LYS A 357 7.38 24.58 -25.86
CA LYS A 357 6.27 25.24 -26.56
C LYS A 357 5.26 24.15 -26.90
N ARG A 358 3.96 24.43 -26.79
CA ARG A 358 2.92 23.46 -27.21
C ARG A 358 3.10 23.01 -28.67
N SER A 359 3.77 23.81 -29.50
CA SER A 359 4.18 23.50 -30.87
C SER A 359 5.37 22.52 -31.01
N GLU A 360 6.11 22.29 -29.93
CA GLU A 360 7.25 21.37 -29.84
C GLU A 360 6.84 20.02 -29.22
N LEU A 361 5.61 19.93 -28.67
CA LEU A 361 4.98 18.69 -28.24
C LEU A 361 4.48 17.90 -29.46
N VAL A 362 5.39 17.25 -30.18
CA VAL A 362 5.01 16.25 -31.19
C VAL A 362 4.67 14.96 -30.45
N VAL A 363 3.38 14.74 -30.14
CA VAL A 363 2.89 13.40 -29.81
C VAL A 363 2.89 12.59 -31.10
N GLY A 364 4.06 12.09 -31.48
CA GLY A 364 4.23 11.15 -32.56
C GLY A 364 4.06 9.74 -32.01
N VAL A 365 2.92 9.11 -32.25
CA VAL A 365 2.78 7.66 -32.08
C VAL A 365 3.58 7.01 -33.21
N SER A 366 4.80 6.60 -32.91
CA SER A 366 5.56 5.66 -33.74
C SER A 366 5.14 4.25 -33.33
N ILE A 367 4.19 3.69 -34.06
CA ILE A 367 3.83 2.27 -34.01
C ILE A 367 4.95 1.46 -34.67
N PRO A 368 5.47 0.37 -34.05
CA PRO A 368 6.06 -0.74 -34.77
C PRO A 368 4.99 -1.64 -35.40
#